data_AF-A0A2E1ZTK4-F1
#
_entry.id   AF-A0A2E1ZTK4-F1
#
_cell.length_a   1.000
_cell.length_b   1.000
_cell.length_c   1.000
_cell.angle_alpha   90.00
_cell.angle_beta   90.00
_cell.angle_gamma   90.00
#
_symmetry.space_group_name_H-M   'P 1'
#
loop_
_entity.id
_entity.type
_entity.pdbx_description
1 polymer ?
#
loop_
_entity_poly.entity_id
_entity_poly.type
_entity_poly.pdbx_seq_one_letter_code
_entity_poly.pdbx_strand_id
1 'polypeptide(L)'
;MNNNPKHTDLEVVENEYRDRDYVINVGIPEFNCVCPRTSLPDFANIKIQYVPDKYIVELKSLKLYSVKFRNVGIFHEHVTNKILDDFVKIAQPKKINIIGEFHPRGGIKTSVEASWEK
;
A
#
# COMPACT_ATOMS: atom_id res chain seq x y z
N MET A 1 -18.81 5.22 12.60
CA MET A 1 -17.70 4.27 12.83
C MET A 1 -16.56 4.65 11.88
N ASN A 2 -15.40 5.05 12.41
CA ASN A 2 -14.26 5.45 11.57
C ASN A 2 -13.75 4.23 10.79
N ASN A 3 -14.07 4.17 9.50
CA ASN A 3 -13.76 3.04 8.63
C ASN A 3 -12.37 3.17 7.98
N ASN A 4 -11.43 3.82 8.68
CA ASN A 4 -10.08 4.04 8.17
C ASN A 4 -9.33 2.70 8.12
N PRO A 5 -8.65 2.39 7.01
CA PRO A 5 -7.83 1.18 6.89
C PRO A 5 -6.76 1.12 7.98
N LYS A 6 -6.41 -0.09 8.42
CA LYS A 6 -5.39 -0.34 9.44
C LYS A 6 -4.68 -1.67 9.19
N HIS A 7 -3.46 -1.84 9.70
CA HIS A 7 -2.68 -3.08 9.59
C HIS A 7 -3.45 -4.36 9.95
N THR A 8 -4.40 -4.32 10.89
CA THR A 8 -5.22 -5.51 11.25
C THR A 8 -6.23 -5.91 10.17
N ASP A 9 -6.38 -5.14 9.10
CA ASP A 9 -7.18 -5.50 7.93
C ASP A 9 -6.38 -6.33 6.92
N LEU A 10 -5.06 -6.44 7.11
CA LEU A 10 -4.17 -7.28 6.34
C LEU A 10 -3.99 -8.62 7.07
N GLU A 11 -3.91 -9.68 6.28
CA GLU A 11 -3.57 -11.02 6.74
C GLU A 11 -2.20 -11.41 6.15
N VAL A 12 -1.53 -12.33 6.84
CA VAL A 12 -0.23 -12.85 6.41
C VAL A 12 -0.25 -14.37 6.40
N VAL A 13 0.56 -14.93 5.51
CA VAL A 13 0.87 -16.36 5.44
C VAL A 13 2.35 -16.58 5.69
N GLU A 14 2.72 -17.81 6.04
CA GLU A 14 4.13 -18.16 6.24
C GLU A 14 4.92 -18.09 4.92
N ASN A 15 6.13 -17.53 4.99
CA ASN A 15 7.10 -17.66 3.92
C ASN A 15 7.77 -19.04 4.05
N GLU A 16 7.59 -19.93 3.07
CA GLU A 16 8.20 -21.27 3.06
C GLU A 16 9.70 -21.23 2.69
N TYR A 17 10.11 -20.26 1.88
CA TYR A 17 11.48 -20.15 1.33
C TYR A 17 12.31 -19.13 2.11
N ARG A 18 12.43 -19.31 3.43
CA ARG A 18 13.16 -18.39 4.33
C ARG A 18 14.69 -18.49 4.19
N ASP A 19 15.17 -19.52 3.51
CA ASP A 19 16.57 -19.83 3.26
C ASP A 19 17.23 -18.89 2.24
N ARG A 20 16.44 -18.13 1.47
CA ARG A 20 16.92 -17.25 0.41
C ARG A 20 16.13 -15.95 0.34
N ASP A 21 16.78 -14.91 -0.14
CA ASP A 21 16.10 -13.67 -0.48
C ASP A 21 15.47 -13.77 -1.87
N TYR A 22 14.22 -13.31 -1.97
CA TYR A 22 13.52 -13.13 -3.23
C TYR A 22 12.65 -11.88 -3.15
N VAL A 23 12.33 -11.30 -4.30
CA VAL A 23 11.55 -10.08 -4.41
C VAL A 23 10.13 -10.41 -4.86
N ILE A 24 9.15 -9.92 -4.11
CA ILE A 24 7.74 -9.94 -4.49
C ILE A 24 7.36 -8.55 -5.02
N ASN A 25 6.82 -8.51 -6.23
CA ASN A 25 6.25 -7.31 -6.84
C ASN A 25 4.74 -7.44 -6.91
N VAL A 26 4.02 -6.52 -6.28
CA VAL A 26 2.56 -6.45 -6.29
C VAL A 26 2.13 -5.13 -6.91
N GLY A 27 1.20 -5.20 -7.86
CA GLY A 27 0.57 -4.03 -8.46
C GLY A 27 -0.90 -3.95 -8.09
N ILE A 28 -1.36 -2.75 -7.75
CA ILE A 28 -2.76 -2.43 -7.47
C ILE A 28 -3.16 -1.30 -8.44
N PRO A 29 -3.47 -1.64 -9.70
CA PRO A 29 -3.68 -0.65 -10.76
C PRO A 29 -4.99 0.13 -10.61
N GLU A 30 -5.90 -0.34 -9.77
CA GLU A 30 -7.24 0.23 -9.56
C GLU A 30 -7.39 0.88 -8.18
N PHE A 31 -6.29 1.39 -7.61
CA PHE A 31 -6.35 2.07 -6.32
C PHE A 31 -7.07 3.41 -6.46
N ASN A 32 -7.93 3.73 -5.49
CA ASN A 32 -8.60 5.02 -5.45
C ASN A 32 -8.89 5.49 -4.01
N CYS A 33 -8.88 6.81 -3.82
CA CYS A 33 -9.22 7.48 -2.55
C CYS A 33 -9.94 8.81 -2.83
N VAL A 34 -10.23 9.59 -1.78
CA VAL A 34 -10.89 10.90 -1.92
C VAL A 34 -9.90 12.01 -1.58
N CYS A 35 -9.84 13.06 -2.41
CA CYS A 35 -9.08 14.25 -2.09
C CYS A 35 -9.71 15.00 -0.90
N PRO A 36 -8.99 15.25 0.22
CA PRO A 36 -9.54 15.93 1.38
C PRO A 36 -10.06 17.36 1.11
N ARG A 37 -9.57 18.01 0.06
CA ARG A 37 -9.86 19.41 -0.27
C ARG A 37 -11.08 19.57 -1.18
N THR A 38 -11.19 18.74 -2.20
CA THR A 38 -12.20 18.88 -3.26
C THR A 38 -13.31 17.83 -3.17
N SER A 39 -13.13 16.80 -2.34
CA SER A 39 -14.01 15.63 -2.26
C SER A 39 -14.15 14.84 -3.57
N LEU A 40 -13.28 15.11 -4.55
CA LEU A 40 -13.23 14.35 -5.81
C LEU A 40 -12.39 13.06 -5.64
N PRO A 41 -12.70 12.00 -6.41
CA PRO A 41 -12.01 10.72 -6.30
C PRO A 41 -10.65 10.75 -7.00
N ASP A 42 -9.57 10.54 -6.27
CA ASP A 42 -8.22 10.36 -6.80
C ASP A 42 -7.97 8.89 -7.17
N PHE A 43 -7.25 8.66 -8.25
CA PHE A 43 -6.91 7.33 -8.76
C PHE A 43 -5.40 7.18 -8.84
N ALA A 44 -4.91 5.97 -8.57
CA ALA A 44 -3.48 5.67 -8.62
C ALA A 44 -3.22 4.20 -8.99
N ASN A 45 -1.99 3.97 -9.46
CA ASN A 45 -1.40 2.63 -9.45
C ASN A 45 -0.46 2.54 -8.23
N ILE A 46 -0.78 1.66 -7.29
CA ILE A 46 0.12 1.38 -6.16
C ILE A 46 1.00 0.19 -6.52
N LYS A 47 2.32 0.38 -6.47
CA LYS A 47 3.32 -0.67 -6.66
C LYS A 47 3.99 -0.96 -5.32
N ILE A 48 3.96 -2.21 -4.90
CA ILE A 48 4.63 -2.68 -3.67
C ILE A 48 5.71 -3.66 -4.10
N GLN A 49 6.96 -3.36 -3.77
CA GLN A 49 8.09 -4.24 -3.97
C GLN A 49 8.71 -4.55 -2.61
N TYR A 50 8.82 -5.82 -2.24
CA TYR A 50 9.40 -6.18 -0.95
C TYR A 50 10.15 -7.50 -0.97
N VAL A 51 11.06 -7.65 -0.02
CA VAL A 51 11.71 -8.92 0.32
C VAL A 51 11.09 -9.43 1.62
N PRO A 52 10.36 -10.54 1.62
CA PRO A 52 9.75 -11.08 2.84
C PRO A 52 10.81 -11.58 3.82
N ASP A 53 10.47 -11.54 5.11
CA ASP A 53 11.18 -12.29 6.16
C ASP A 53 10.40 -13.57 6.46
N LYS A 54 9.69 -13.62 7.60
CA LYS A 54 8.90 -14.79 8.02
C LYS A 54 7.53 -14.86 7.35
N TYR A 55 7.00 -13.73 6.91
CA TYR A 55 5.62 -13.57 6.48
C TYR A 55 5.50 -12.96 5.09
N ILE A 56 4.46 -13.37 4.36
CA ILE A 56 4.03 -12.85 3.07
C ILE A 56 2.62 -12.29 3.27
N VAL A 57 2.33 -11.11 2.73
CA VAL A 57 0.97 -10.55 2.78
C VAL A 57 0.02 -11.33 1.88
N GLU A 58 -1.13 -11.71 2.41
CA GLU A 58 -2.17 -12.44 1.67
C GLU A 58 -2.92 -11.48 0.72
N LEU A 59 -3.02 -11.83 -0.57
CA LEU A 59 -3.45 -10.91 -1.63
C LEU A 59 -4.93 -10.52 -1.55
N LYS A 60 -5.82 -11.39 -1.06
CA LYS A 60 -7.24 -11.05 -0.88
C LYS A 60 -7.41 -10.00 0.23
N SER A 61 -6.72 -10.13 1.35
CA SER A 61 -6.72 -9.16 2.45
C SER A 61 -6.17 -7.81 1.97
N LEU A 62 -5.07 -7.82 1.20
CA LEU A 62 -4.49 -6.61 0.60
C LEU A 62 -5.46 -5.91 -0.36
N LYS A 63 -6.19 -6.67 -1.18
CA LYS A 63 -7.26 -6.14 -2.04
C LYS A 63 -8.35 -5.47 -1.20
N LEU A 64 -8.86 -6.15 -0.17
CA LEU A 64 -9.93 -5.63 0.68
C LEU A 64 -9.48 -4.40 1.48
N TYR A 65 -8.26 -4.40 2.01
CA TYR A 65 -7.60 -3.25 2.63
C TYR A 65 -7.53 -2.06 1.67
N SER A 66 -7.12 -2.28 0.43
CA SER A 66 -7.02 -1.23 -0.59
C SER A 66 -8.39 -0.64 -0.94
N VAL A 67 -9.44 -1.47 -1.05
CA VAL A 67 -10.81 -1.02 -1.33
C VAL A 67 -11.36 -0.11 -0.23
N LYS A 68 -10.92 -0.27 1.03
CA LYS A 68 -11.38 0.59 2.14
C LYS A 68 -10.96 2.06 1.97
N PHE A 69 -9.92 2.35 1.20
CA PHE A 69 -9.51 3.74 0.91
C PHE A 69 -10.47 4.50 -0.01
N ARG A 70 -11.35 3.80 -0.73
CA ARG A 70 -12.24 4.39 -1.77
C ARG A 70 -12.99 5.65 -1.33
N ASN A 71 -13.41 5.69 -0.06
CA ASN A 71 -14.19 6.81 0.51
C ASN A 71 -13.41 7.58 1.59
N VAL A 72 -12.10 7.36 1.70
CA VAL A 72 -11.24 7.99 2.70
C VAL A 72 -10.64 9.27 2.12
N GLY A 73 -10.88 10.38 2.81
CA GLY A 73 -10.21 11.65 2.55
C GLY A 73 -8.74 11.58 2.97
N ILE A 74 -7.81 11.42 2.03
CA ILE A 74 -6.38 11.28 2.35
C ILE A 74 -5.49 11.88 1.24
N PHE A 75 -4.41 12.55 1.64
CA PHE A 75 -3.41 13.07 0.69
C PHE A 75 -2.57 11.94 0.09
N HIS A 76 -2.01 12.17 -1.11
CA HIS A 76 -1.22 11.19 -1.86
C HIS A 76 0.01 10.73 -1.06
N GLU A 77 0.67 11.68 -0.41
CA GLU A 77 1.86 11.45 0.42
C GLU A 77 1.52 10.61 1.65
N HIS A 78 0.42 10.95 2.31
CA HIS A 78 -0.02 10.25 3.52
C HIS A 78 -0.46 8.83 3.18
N VAL A 79 -1.25 8.61 2.13
CA VAL A 79 -1.74 7.26 1.81
C VAL A 79 -0.60 6.30 1.46
N THR A 80 0.40 6.75 0.72
CA THR A 80 1.58 5.92 0.39
C THR A 80 2.36 5.52 1.65
N ASN A 81 2.66 6.48 2.55
CA ASN A 81 3.34 6.20 3.82
C ASN A 81 2.49 5.31 4.75
N LYS A 82 1.17 5.54 4.78
CA LYS A 82 0.27 4.73 5.59
C LYS A 82 0.23 3.27 5.14
N ILE A 83 0.21 3.02 3.83
CA ILE A 83 0.29 1.65 3.29
C ILE A 83 1.63 1.01 3.69
N LEU A 84 2.73 1.75 3.62
CA LEU A 84 4.05 1.27 4.04
C LEU A 84 4.04 0.88 5.53
N ASP A 85 3.60 1.77 6.41
CA ASP A 85 3.56 1.56 7.85
C ASP A 85 2.69 0.35 8.23
N ASP A 86 1.49 0.25 7.66
CA ASP A 86 0.58 -0.85 7.93
C ASP A 86 1.15 -2.19 7.41
N PHE A 87 1.83 -2.18 6.25
CA PHE A 87 2.49 -3.36 5.68
C PHE A 87 3.67 -3.81 6.53
N VAL A 88 4.57 -2.90 6.89
CA VAL A 88 5.76 -3.20 7.73
C VAL A 88 5.32 -3.79 9.07
N LYS A 89 4.26 -3.23 9.67
CA LYS A 89 3.77 -3.68 10.97
C LYS A 89 3.25 -5.12 10.96
N ILE A 90 2.58 -5.56 9.90
CA ILE A 90 1.99 -6.91 9.83
C ILE A 90 2.97 -7.95 9.24
N ALA A 91 3.72 -7.59 8.20
CA ALA A 91 4.54 -8.53 7.44
C ALA A 91 6.01 -8.56 7.88
N GLN A 92 6.49 -7.51 8.55
CA GLN A 92 7.88 -7.36 8.98
C GLN A 92 8.88 -7.81 7.89
N PRO A 93 8.85 -7.21 6.68
CA PRO A 93 9.75 -7.61 5.61
C PRO A 93 11.21 -7.33 5.98
N LYS A 94 12.16 -7.77 5.15
CA LYS A 94 13.57 -7.33 5.28
C LYS A 94 13.75 -5.92 4.73
N LYS A 95 13.11 -5.67 3.58
CA LYS A 95 13.01 -4.36 2.94
C LYS A 95 11.74 -4.25 2.12
N ILE A 96 11.24 -3.03 1.96
CA ILE A 96 10.06 -2.72 1.18
C ILE A 96 10.19 -1.34 0.55
N ASN A 97 9.65 -1.21 -0.66
CA ASN A 97 9.44 0.03 -1.38
C ASN A 97 7.98 0.09 -1.86
N ILE A 98 7.32 1.23 -1.67
CA ILE A 98 5.98 1.49 -2.17
C ILE A 98 5.99 2.76 -3.03
N ILE A 99 5.48 2.64 -4.24
CA ILE A 99 5.29 3.75 -5.16
C ILE A 99 3.79 3.93 -5.41
N GLY A 100 3.27 5.10 -5.08
CA GLY A 100 1.94 5.54 -5.48
C GLY A 100 2.02 6.46 -6.70
N GLU A 101 1.64 5.94 -7.87
CA GLU A 101 1.60 6.70 -9.12
C GLU A 101 0.19 7.26 -9.34
N PHE A 102 -0.03 8.52 -8.97
CA PHE A 102 -1.35 9.15 -9.04
C PHE A 102 -1.66 9.71 -10.42
N HIS A 103 -2.93 9.62 -10.81
CA HIS A 103 -3.43 10.23 -12.05
C HIS A 103 -3.34 11.76 -11.99
N PRO A 104 -3.13 12.44 -13.12
CA PRO A 104 -2.97 13.89 -13.13
C PRO A 104 -4.18 14.66 -12.60
N ARG A 105 -3.91 15.73 -11.84
CA ARG A 105 -4.88 16.74 -11.39
C ARG A 105 -4.47 18.12 -11.87
N GLY A 106 -5.36 18.81 -12.58
CA GLY A 106 -5.03 20.11 -13.18
C GLY A 106 -3.83 20.06 -14.13
N GLY A 107 -3.62 18.93 -14.80
CA GLY A 107 -2.45 18.70 -15.68
C GLY A 107 -1.16 18.31 -14.95
N ILE A 108 -1.15 18.22 -13.62
CA ILE A 108 0.03 17.88 -12.82
C ILE A 108 -0.05 16.42 -12.39
N LYS A 109 0.98 15.63 -12.68
CA LYS A 109 1.12 14.25 -12.22
C LYS A 109 1.96 14.21 -10.94
N THR A 110 1.54 13.40 -9.97
CA THR A 110 2.29 13.18 -8.73
C THR A 110 2.66 11.70 -8.60
N SER A 111 3.89 11.44 -8.17
CA SER A 111 4.34 10.11 -7.75
C SER A 111 4.96 10.25 -6.38
N VAL A 112 4.58 9.38 -5.46
CA VAL A 112 5.13 9.32 -4.11
C VAL A 112 5.82 7.98 -3.94
N GLU A 113 7.07 7.99 -3.50
CA GLU A 113 7.85 6.79 -3.20
C GLU A 113 8.24 6.81 -1.72
N ALA A 114 8.05 5.69 -1.03
CA ALA A 114 8.40 5.51 0.37
C ALA A 114 9.00 4.12 0.58
N SER A 115 10.10 4.04 1.33
CA SER A 115 10.83 2.80 1.56
C SER A 115 11.19 2.61 3.02
N TRP A 116 11.38 1.36 3.41
CA TRP A 116 11.85 0.96 4.74
C TRP A 116 12.73 -0.29 4.62
N GLU A 117 13.77 -0.35 5.44
CA GLU A 117 14.74 -1.45 5.51
C GLU A 117 15.11 -1.69 6.99
N LYS A 118 15.26 -2.97 7.36
CA LYS A 118 15.50 -3.42 8.74
C LYS A 118 16.97 -3.35 9.15
#